data_AF-A0A929ZLL3-F1
#
_entry.id   AF-A0A929ZLL3-F1
#
_cell.length_a   1.000
_cell.length_b   1.000
_cell.length_c   1.000
_cell.angle_alpha   90.00
_cell.angle_beta   90.00
_cell.angle_gamma   90.00
#
_symmetry.space_group_name_H-M   'P 1'
#
loop_
_entity.id
_entity.type
_entity.pdbx_description
1 polymer ?
#
loop_
_entity_poly.entity_id
_entity_poly.type
_entity_poly.pdbx_seq_one_letter_code
_entity_poly.pdbx_strand_id
1 'polypeptide(L)'
;MRIGFLTNEYPFDKLSQISSFYQWLQAKKIDVIVIACNKDNFNYDKKSKVLFLPFKNLNDVMELGEFHFDLLQATFEDPLINLCKTQLKLPVFGKEILQCNYDDIFKKYQDTLESYYICGVDLQKKYVKLVIQLNPTLSKEIKVTLDDYVQYGLRKGITITKEQLRSFEEHIDSEQLYQRCLHKLSLKDRTVYEMRKWLKETELADYQEVNVLIDKLIQKGYLDDEKLCKEQIQALSNSLYGPKQILSKLKQRGVKENCILACMEQSKLNEYDYALAYATKALKQSQKSSVIKTKNTIRNKLMTRGYSNSTIENIVSELDYSANQENEDVLLEKLVRKAMKRYERKYCGYDLKTRIFRYCLTQGFHSEDINTVMDRMEWSHDED
;
A
#
# COMPACT_ATOMS: atom_id res chain seq x y z
N MET A 1 40.90 9.68 46.84
CA MET A 1 40.14 9.85 45.58
C MET A 1 41.10 10.49 44.59
N ARG A 2 41.34 9.90 43.40
CA ARG A 2 42.19 10.54 42.39
C ARG A 2 41.31 11.36 41.45
N ILE A 3 41.79 12.54 41.08
CA ILE A 3 41.09 13.49 40.20
C ILE A 3 41.92 13.61 38.92
N GLY A 4 41.32 13.33 37.77
CA GLY A 4 41.95 13.45 36.45
C GLY A 4 41.39 14.64 35.68
N PHE A 5 42.22 15.30 34.87
CA PHE A 5 41.80 16.44 34.05
C PHE A 5 41.80 16.09 32.56
N LEU A 6 40.72 16.44 31.87
CA LEU A 6 40.60 16.32 30.42
C LEU A 6 40.59 17.73 29.82
N THR A 7 41.60 18.03 29.00
CA THR A 7 41.76 19.32 28.33
C THR A 7 41.65 19.16 26.82
N ASN A 8 41.16 20.19 26.15
CA ASN A 8 41.01 20.22 24.69
C ASN A 8 42.27 20.66 23.93
N GLU A 9 43.34 21.03 24.64
CA GLU A 9 44.68 21.23 24.07
C GLU A 9 45.72 20.45 24.86
N TYR A 10 46.79 20.00 24.16
CA TYR A 10 47.95 19.31 24.73
C TYR A 10 48.77 20.31 25.55
N PRO A 11 48.90 20.16 26.88
CA PRO A 11 49.83 20.97 27.63
C PRO A 11 51.15 20.19 27.63
N PHE A 12 52.17 20.70 26.94
CA PHE A 12 53.59 20.31 27.12
C PHE A 12 54.12 19.08 26.40
N ASP A 13 55.46 19.09 26.30
CA ASP A 13 56.30 18.37 25.35
C ASP A 13 55.84 16.96 25.02
N LYS A 14 55.83 16.67 23.70
CA LYS A 14 55.60 15.36 23.10
C LYS A 14 56.46 14.31 23.81
N LEU A 15 55.99 13.67 24.88
CA LEU A 15 56.51 12.42 25.46
C LEU A 15 55.82 12.12 26.80
N SER A 16 54.51 11.84 26.79
CA SER A 16 53.94 10.85 27.74
C SER A 16 52.45 10.60 27.56
N GLN A 17 52.14 9.42 27.00
CA GLN A 17 51.19 8.45 27.54
C GLN A 17 49.67 8.78 27.62
N ILE A 18 49.02 9.07 26.48
CA ILE A 18 47.54 8.91 26.34
C ILE A 18 47.11 7.46 26.67
N SER A 19 47.96 6.48 26.36
CA SER A 19 47.72 5.07 26.64
C SER A 19 47.82 4.67 28.11
N SER A 20 48.56 5.42 28.94
CA SER A 20 48.80 5.01 30.34
C SER A 20 47.57 5.16 31.22
N PHE A 21 46.81 6.25 31.10
CA PHE A 21 45.72 6.52 32.03
C PHE A 21 44.57 5.54 31.85
N TYR A 22 44.15 5.26 30.62
CA TYR A 22 43.11 4.28 30.34
C TYR A 22 43.54 2.86 30.74
N GLN A 23 44.75 2.44 30.38
CA GLN A 23 45.26 1.12 30.77
C GLN A 23 45.38 0.99 32.29
N TRP A 24 45.79 2.07 32.97
CA TRP A 24 45.88 2.14 34.43
C TRP A 24 44.50 2.13 35.10
N LEU A 25 43.53 2.90 34.61
CA LEU A 25 42.16 2.96 35.12
C LEU A 25 41.47 1.59 34.98
N GLN A 26 41.65 0.95 33.81
CA GLN A 26 41.10 -0.36 33.51
C GLN A 26 41.74 -1.46 34.37
N ALA A 27 43.04 -1.35 34.69
CA ALA A 27 43.76 -2.28 35.55
C ALA A 27 43.43 -2.11 37.05
N LYS A 28 43.23 -0.87 37.51
CA LYS A 28 43.07 -0.57 38.94
C LYS A 28 41.62 -0.59 39.42
N LYS A 29 40.63 -0.37 38.53
CA LYS A 29 39.19 -0.38 38.86
C LYS A 29 38.83 0.46 40.09
N ILE A 30 39.33 1.69 40.16
CA ILE A 30 39.08 2.64 41.25
C ILE A 30 38.13 3.73 40.75
N ASP A 31 37.27 4.24 41.63
CA ASP A 31 36.45 5.42 41.35
C ASP A 31 37.33 6.67 41.22
N VAL A 32 37.23 7.34 40.06
CA VAL A 32 37.99 8.54 39.71
C VAL A 32 37.03 9.65 39.32
N ILE A 33 37.25 10.86 39.83
CA ILE A 33 36.55 12.07 39.37
C ILE A 33 37.31 12.62 38.18
N VAL A 34 36.59 12.90 37.09
CA VAL A 34 37.19 13.48 35.89
C VAL A 34 36.63 14.88 35.69
N ILE A 35 37.51 15.88 35.61
CA ILE A 35 37.15 17.28 35.41
C ILE A 35 37.54 17.67 33.98
N ALA A 36 36.55 17.98 33.16
CA ALA A 36 36.77 18.47 31.80
C ALA A 36 36.85 20.01 31.79
N CYS A 37 37.95 20.56 31.30
CA CYS A 37 38.18 22.01 31.24
C CYS A 37 38.50 22.48 29.82
N ASN A 38 37.87 23.57 29.42
CA ASN A 38 38.10 24.25 28.15
C ASN A 38 39.18 25.34 28.34
N LYS A 39 40.07 25.53 27.35
CA LYS A 39 41.24 26.44 27.38
C LYS A 39 40.97 27.84 27.94
N ASP A 40 39.80 28.39 27.64
CA ASP A 40 39.44 29.76 28.04
C ASP A 40 39.23 29.91 29.57
N ASN A 41 39.16 28.79 30.30
CA ASN A 41 38.78 28.75 31.71
C ASN A 41 39.89 28.21 32.65
N PHE A 42 41.13 28.02 32.20
CA PHE A 42 42.25 27.64 33.08
C PHE A 42 43.55 28.34 32.72
N ASN A 43 44.42 28.56 33.72
CA ASN A 43 45.75 29.12 33.51
C ASN A 43 46.81 28.16 34.05
N TYR A 44 47.80 27.78 33.25
CA TYR A 44 48.85 26.86 33.68
C TYR A 44 50.21 27.54 33.71
N ASP A 45 50.84 27.58 34.89
CA ASP A 45 52.20 28.08 35.02
C ASP A 45 53.22 26.97 34.74
N LYS A 46 53.91 27.11 33.61
CA LYS A 46 54.89 26.15 33.10
C LYS A 46 56.09 25.94 34.03
N LYS A 47 56.49 26.96 34.79
CA LYS A 47 57.69 26.91 35.63
C LYS A 47 57.44 26.18 36.94
N SER A 48 56.27 26.37 37.53
CA SER A 48 55.87 25.75 38.79
C SER A 48 55.12 24.42 38.60
N LYS A 49 54.72 24.08 37.36
CA LYS A 49 53.88 22.92 37.03
C LYS A 49 52.52 22.94 37.76
N VAL A 50 51.97 24.13 37.99
CA VAL A 50 50.72 24.32 38.71
C VAL A 50 49.62 24.74 37.72
N LEU A 51 48.48 24.04 37.80
CA LEU A 51 47.27 24.36 37.06
C LEU A 51 46.34 25.20 37.95
N PHE A 52 46.05 26.43 37.53
CA PHE A 52 45.11 27.33 38.20
C PHE A 52 43.73 27.20 37.57
N LEU A 53 42.76 26.83 38.39
CA LEU A 53 41.35 26.80 38.05
C LEU A 53 40.64 27.94 38.78
N PRO A 54 39.87 28.79 38.08
CA PRO A 54 39.08 29.81 38.71
C PRO A 54 37.86 29.17 39.39
N PHE A 55 37.92 29.02 40.71
CA PHE A 55 36.75 28.65 41.52
C PHE A 55 35.99 29.92 41.91
N LYS A 56 34.65 29.91 41.77
CA LYS A 56 33.82 31.06 42.16
C LYS A 56 33.56 31.13 43.67
N ASN A 57 33.61 30.01 44.39
CA ASN A 57 33.32 29.95 45.83
C ASN A 57 34.38 29.16 46.60
N LEU A 58 34.70 29.63 47.82
CA LEU A 58 35.68 29.00 48.72
C LEU A 58 35.24 27.60 49.19
N ASN A 59 33.93 27.34 49.26
CA ASN A 59 33.38 26.04 49.66
C ASN A 59 33.67 24.94 48.63
N ASP A 60 33.74 25.28 47.33
CA ASP A 60 34.07 24.33 46.27
C ASP A 60 35.52 23.83 46.37
N VAL A 61 36.39 24.64 46.98
CA VAL A 61 37.81 24.32 47.23
C VAL A 61 37.97 23.51 48.52
N MET A 62 37.15 23.77 49.54
CA MET A 62 37.23 23.10 50.85
C MET A 62 36.76 21.63 50.81
N GLU A 63 35.83 21.27 49.93
CA GLU A 63 35.43 19.86 49.72
C GLU A 63 36.55 19.01 49.09
N LEU A 64 37.56 19.65 48.51
CA LEU A 64 38.61 18.99 47.75
C LEU A 64 39.89 18.67 48.54
N GLY A 65 40.00 18.97 49.84
CA GLY A 65 41.11 18.51 50.70
C GLY A 65 42.56 18.68 50.16
N GLU A 66 43.56 18.16 50.89
CA GLU A 66 44.93 18.02 50.37
C GLU A 66 45.04 16.73 49.55
N PHE A 67 44.76 16.78 48.25
CA PHE A 67 44.98 15.63 47.37
C PHE A 67 46.35 15.68 46.70
N HIS A 68 47.04 14.53 46.69
CA HIS A 68 48.23 14.35 45.89
C HIS A 68 47.82 14.18 44.43
N PHE A 69 48.32 15.09 43.59
CA PHE A 69 47.96 15.20 42.18
C PHE A 69 48.87 14.33 41.30
N ASP A 70 48.29 13.34 40.62
CA ASP A 70 48.94 12.72 39.46
C ASP A 70 48.34 13.39 38.21
N LEU A 71 49.09 14.32 37.62
CA LEU A 71 48.68 15.09 36.45
C LEU A 71 48.71 14.17 35.21
N LEU A 72 47.65 13.41 34.98
CA LEU A 72 47.52 12.53 33.81
C LEU A 72 46.74 13.27 32.72
N GLN A 73 47.47 13.85 31.76
CA GLN A 73 46.94 14.62 30.64
C GLN A 73 46.77 13.72 29.41
N ALA A 74 45.58 13.72 28.80
CA ALA A 74 45.31 13.08 27.52
C ALA A 74 44.60 14.07 26.59
N THR A 75 45.05 14.17 25.34
CA THR A 75 44.31 14.89 24.30
C THR A 75 43.39 13.97 23.56
N PHE A 76 42.30 14.56 23.08
CA PHE A 76 41.21 13.87 22.45
C PHE A 76 41.07 14.33 21.01
N GLU A 77 41.36 13.43 20.06
CA GLU A 77 40.76 13.54 18.73
C GLU A 77 39.48 12.69 18.63
N ASP A 78 39.36 11.58 19.37
CA ASP A 78 38.08 10.85 19.47
C ASP A 78 38.01 9.85 20.67
N PRO A 79 37.52 10.27 21.86
CA PRO A 79 37.51 9.42 23.06
C PRO A 79 36.11 9.11 23.63
N LEU A 80 35.10 9.85 23.21
CA LEU A 80 33.79 9.89 23.89
C LEU A 80 33.09 8.54 23.75
N ILE A 81 33.32 7.86 22.62
CA ILE A 81 32.80 6.53 22.32
C ILE A 81 33.38 5.46 23.27
N ASN A 82 34.59 5.64 23.80
CA ASN A 82 35.20 4.68 24.74
C ASN A 82 34.90 4.99 26.22
N LEU A 83 34.62 6.24 26.59
CA LEU A 83 34.23 6.63 27.96
C LEU A 83 32.84 6.14 28.34
N CYS A 84 31.92 6.07 27.38
CA CYS A 84 30.55 5.59 27.59
C CYS A 84 30.48 4.08 27.95
N LYS A 85 31.56 3.31 27.76
CA LYS A 85 31.61 1.89 28.14
C LYS A 85 32.01 1.65 29.60
N THR A 86 32.58 2.64 30.28
CA THR A 86 32.91 2.53 31.71
C THR A 86 31.91 3.33 32.52
N GLN A 87 31.29 2.69 33.51
CA GLN A 87 30.36 3.31 34.46
C GLN A 87 31.08 4.40 35.27
N LEU A 88 31.16 5.61 34.71
CA LEU A 88 31.76 6.78 35.35
C LEU A 88 30.63 7.67 35.89
N LYS A 89 30.68 7.98 37.18
CA LYS A 89 29.88 9.06 37.77
C LYS A 89 30.65 10.35 37.58
N LEU A 90 30.17 11.20 36.67
CA LEU A 90 30.71 12.54 36.42
C LEU A 90 29.98 13.56 37.33
N PRO A 91 30.64 14.19 38.32
CA PRO A 91 30.07 15.36 38.97
C PRO A 91 30.31 16.58 38.08
N VAL A 92 29.22 17.15 37.58
CA VAL A 92 29.27 18.33 36.70
C VAL A 92 29.15 19.57 37.59
N PHE A 93 30.25 20.32 37.70
CA PHE A 93 30.28 21.54 38.51
C PHE A 93 29.84 22.73 37.67
N GLY A 94 28.54 23.03 37.79
CA GLY A 94 27.82 24.17 37.25
C GLY A 94 26.38 24.12 37.74
N LYS A 95 26.16 24.53 39.01
CA LYS A 95 25.03 24.09 39.84
C LYS A 95 23.67 24.78 39.57
N GLU A 96 23.43 25.34 38.38
CA GLU A 96 22.15 26.03 38.10
C GLU A 96 21.40 25.58 36.83
N ILE A 97 21.91 24.63 36.03
CA ILE A 97 21.20 24.24 34.78
C ILE A 97 20.93 22.73 34.63
N LEU A 98 21.45 21.86 35.50
CA LEU A 98 21.46 20.42 35.24
C LEU A 98 20.63 19.59 36.24
N GLN A 99 19.39 20.02 36.49
CA GLN A 99 18.37 19.21 37.16
C GLN A 99 17.22 18.79 36.24
N CYS A 100 17.41 18.93 34.92
CA CYS A 100 16.60 18.24 33.93
C CYS A 100 17.47 17.14 33.30
N ASN A 101 16.90 15.95 33.16
CA ASN A 101 17.56 14.74 32.66
C ASN A 101 18.62 15.04 31.60
N TYR A 102 19.83 14.50 31.80
CA TYR A 102 20.96 14.69 30.90
C TYR A 102 20.63 14.31 29.44
N ASP A 103 19.73 13.33 29.24
CA ASP A 103 19.23 12.94 27.91
C ASP A 103 18.30 13.99 27.28
N ASP A 104 17.49 14.70 28.08
CA ASP A 104 16.61 15.78 27.60
C ASP A 104 17.41 17.03 27.23
N ILE A 105 18.51 17.31 27.95
CA ILE A 105 19.40 18.42 27.63
C ILE A 105 20.27 18.09 26.41
N PHE A 106 20.77 16.87 26.26
CA PHE A 106 21.57 16.48 25.08
C PHE A 106 20.71 16.45 23.81
N LYS A 107 19.47 15.95 23.89
CA LYS A 107 18.47 16.10 22.81
C LYS A 107 18.19 17.57 22.51
N LYS A 108 17.83 18.36 23.53
CA LYS A 108 17.60 19.81 23.35
C LYS A 108 18.81 20.53 22.77
N TYR A 109 20.04 20.16 23.15
CA TYR A 109 21.27 20.78 22.64
C TYR A 109 21.53 20.42 21.16
N GLN A 110 21.35 19.14 20.78
CA GLN A 110 21.40 18.70 19.39
C GLN A 110 20.28 19.32 18.54
N ASP A 111 19.07 19.42 19.09
CA ASP A 111 17.92 20.06 18.44
C ASP A 111 18.11 21.57 18.29
N THR A 112 18.73 22.25 19.27
CA THR A 112 19.07 23.69 19.16
C THR A 112 20.20 23.98 18.17
N LEU A 113 21.04 22.99 17.84
CA LEU A 113 22.09 23.16 16.81
C LEU A 113 21.54 23.02 15.38
N GLU A 114 20.33 22.47 15.20
CA GLU A 114 19.63 22.36 13.91
C GLU A 114 18.36 23.24 13.87
N SER A 115 18.40 24.44 14.46
CA SER A 115 17.32 25.42 14.34
C SER A 115 17.35 26.09 12.95
N TYR A 116 16.39 25.73 12.09
CA TYR A 116 16.28 26.28 10.74
C TYR A 116 15.50 27.58 10.73
N TYR A 117 15.82 28.48 9.81
CA TYR A 117 15.21 29.82 9.77
C TYR A 117 14.43 30.03 8.47
N ILE A 118 13.23 30.62 8.60
CA ILE A 118 12.40 30.98 7.45
C ILE A 118 12.93 32.29 6.84
N CYS A 119 13.59 32.20 5.68
CA CYS A 119 14.17 33.34 4.97
C CYS A 119 13.17 34.06 4.06
N GLY A 120 12.22 33.30 3.50
CA GLY A 120 11.27 33.79 2.52
C GLY A 120 9.90 33.16 2.69
N VAL A 121 8.87 33.98 2.54
CA VAL A 121 7.47 33.57 2.52
C VAL A 121 6.86 34.15 1.26
N ASP A 122 6.34 33.28 0.39
CA ASP A 122 5.61 33.67 -0.80
C ASP A 122 4.18 33.11 -0.72
N LEU A 123 3.19 34.01 -0.71
CA LEU A 123 1.78 33.68 -0.56
C LEU A 123 1.16 33.41 -1.92
N GLN A 124 0.74 32.17 -2.14
CA GLN A 124 0.00 31.77 -3.33
C GLN A 124 -1.49 31.56 -2.98
N LYS A 125 -2.36 31.55 -4.00
CA LYS A 125 -3.82 31.44 -3.79
C LYS A 125 -4.27 30.18 -3.02
N LYS A 126 -3.49 29.09 -3.07
CA LYS A 126 -3.86 27.78 -2.46
C LYS A 126 -2.87 27.27 -1.42
N TYR A 127 -1.66 27.81 -1.37
CA TYR A 127 -0.59 27.36 -0.47
C TYR A 127 0.38 28.51 -0.20
N VAL A 128 1.21 28.37 0.83
CA VAL A 128 2.30 29.30 1.13
C VAL A 128 3.62 28.60 0.85
N LYS A 129 4.47 29.20 0.03
CA LYS A 129 5.81 28.70 -0.26
C LYS A 129 6.78 29.29 0.77
N LEU A 130 7.36 28.44 1.60
CA LEU A 130 8.35 28.80 2.61
C LEU A 130 9.74 28.41 2.10
N VAL A 131 10.69 29.34 2.20
CA VAL A 131 12.11 29.09 1.95
C VAL A 131 12.81 29.01 3.30
N ILE A 132 13.22 27.80 3.66
CA ILE A 132 13.82 27.47 4.94
C ILE A 132 15.31 27.28 4.70
N GLN A 133 16.13 27.98 5.47
CA GLN A 133 17.57 27.88 5.33
C GLN A 133 18.11 26.86 6.32
N LEU A 134 18.74 25.82 5.75
CA LEU A 134 19.32 24.69 6.48
C LEU A 134 20.76 25.00 6.91
N ASN A 135 21.52 25.62 6.00
CA ASN A 135 22.91 26.04 6.18
C ASN A 135 23.15 27.38 5.44
N PRO A 136 24.27 28.08 5.67
CA PRO A 136 24.59 29.33 4.95
C PRO A 136 24.52 29.22 3.42
N THR A 137 24.74 28.00 2.89
CA THR A 137 24.78 27.68 1.47
C THR A 137 23.59 26.84 0.98
N LEU A 138 22.76 26.28 1.86
CA LEU A 138 21.68 25.36 1.50
C LEU A 138 20.32 25.86 2.01
N SER A 139 19.41 26.13 1.08
CA SER A 139 18.01 26.43 1.36
C SER A 139 17.11 25.32 0.80
N LYS A 140 16.03 25.02 1.52
CA LYS A 140 14.98 24.07 1.13
C LYS A 140 13.66 24.81 1.01
N GLU A 141 12.92 24.48 -0.04
CA GLU A 141 11.60 25.06 -0.29
C GLU A 141 10.52 24.07 0.14
N ILE A 142 9.55 24.54 0.93
CA ILE A 142 8.42 23.73 1.40
C ILE A 142 7.11 24.45 1.06
N LYS A 143 6.08 23.69 0.69
CA LYS A 143 4.75 24.21 0.37
C LYS A 143 3.77 23.84 1.47
N VAL A 144 3.39 24.81 2.28
CA VAL A 144 2.51 24.60 3.44
C VAL A 144 1.09 25.09 3.12
N THR A 145 0.07 24.49 3.74
CA THR A 145 -1.32 24.97 3.57
C THR A 145 -1.51 26.34 4.22
N LEU A 146 -2.56 27.08 3.81
CA LEU A 146 -2.86 28.39 4.41
C LEU A 146 -3.24 28.25 5.90
N ASP A 147 -3.96 27.19 6.26
CA ASP A 147 -4.38 26.93 7.63
C ASP A 147 -3.18 26.62 8.52
N ASP A 148 -2.25 25.76 8.08
CA ASP A 148 -1.02 25.45 8.82
C ASP A 148 -0.12 26.69 8.98
N TYR A 149 0.01 27.52 7.93
CA TYR A 149 0.76 28.77 8.00
C TYR A 149 0.24 29.70 9.09
N VAL A 150 -1.09 29.81 9.22
CA VAL A 150 -1.73 30.65 10.24
C VAL A 150 -1.64 30.00 11.62
N GLN A 151 -1.94 28.71 11.73
CA GLN A 151 -2.00 27.96 12.98
C GLN A 151 -0.64 27.92 13.68
N TYR A 152 0.43 27.62 12.94
CA TYR A 152 1.79 27.56 13.47
C TYR A 152 2.53 28.90 13.39
N GLY A 153 1.87 29.93 12.84
CA GLY A 153 2.38 31.29 12.77
C GLY A 153 3.67 31.43 11.98
N LEU A 154 3.87 30.65 10.91
CA LEU A 154 5.14 30.47 10.17
C LEU A 154 5.60 31.73 9.40
N ARG A 155 6.01 32.78 10.10
CA ARG A 155 6.45 34.06 9.52
C ARG A 155 7.96 34.10 9.26
N LYS A 156 8.37 34.99 8.35
CA LYS A 156 9.79 35.27 8.10
C LYS A 156 10.51 35.63 9.39
N GLY A 157 11.65 34.98 9.64
CA GLY A 157 12.48 35.20 10.84
C GLY A 157 12.15 34.28 12.03
N ILE A 158 11.16 33.39 11.92
CA ILE A 158 10.90 32.36 12.94
C ILE A 158 11.85 31.18 12.76
N THR A 159 12.27 30.61 13.89
CA THR A 159 13.04 29.36 13.96
C THR A 159 12.11 28.16 14.03
N ILE A 160 12.40 27.15 13.20
CA ILE A 160 11.69 25.87 13.18
C ILE A 160 12.69 24.78 13.61
N THR A 161 12.27 23.88 14.50
CA THR A 161 13.08 22.71 14.85
C THR A 161 13.04 21.67 13.73
N LYS A 162 14.06 20.81 13.64
CA LYS A 162 14.06 19.71 12.67
C LYS A 162 12.87 18.76 12.81
N GLU A 163 12.43 18.51 14.04
CA GLU A 163 11.22 17.70 14.30
C GLU A 163 9.96 18.35 13.73
N GLN A 164 9.80 19.66 13.92
CA GLN A 164 8.68 20.42 13.34
C GLN A 164 8.75 20.41 11.81
N LEU A 165 9.94 20.63 11.24
CA LEU A 165 10.15 20.56 9.80
C LEU A 165 9.70 19.21 9.23
N ARG A 166 10.13 18.12 9.88
CA ARG A 166 9.75 16.76 9.49
C ARG A 166 8.24 16.54 9.60
N SER A 167 7.61 17.02 10.67
CA SER A 167 6.15 16.93 10.82
C SER A 167 5.41 17.67 9.70
N PHE A 168 5.91 18.83 9.26
CA PHE A 168 5.32 19.55 8.12
C PHE A 168 5.51 18.78 6.81
N GLU A 169 6.67 18.18 6.59
CA GLU A 169 6.92 17.34 5.42
C GLU A 169 5.98 16.13 5.37
N GLU A 170 5.84 15.40 6.48
CA GLU A 170 4.92 14.27 6.61
C GLU A 170 3.45 14.72 6.38
N HIS A 171 3.05 15.87 6.93
CA HIS A 171 1.73 16.45 6.68
C HIS A 171 1.51 16.80 5.21
N ILE A 172 2.48 17.42 4.54
CA ILE A 172 2.39 17.80 3.13
C ILE A 172 2.27 16.57 2.25
N ASP A 173 3.08 15.55 2.50
CA ASP A 173 3.05 14.30 1.74
C ASP A 173 1.70 13.57 1.94
N SER A 174 1.20 13.54 3.18
CA SER A 174 -0.11 12.97 3.49
C SER A 174 -1.27 13.68 2.78
N GLU A 175 -1.22 15.01 2.67
CA GLU A 175 -2.24 15.80 1.99
C GLU A 175 -2.15 15.63 0.46
N GLN A 176 -0.94 15.61 -0.10
CA GLN A 176 -0.75 15.29 -1.51
C GLN A 176 -1.28 13.89 -1.85
N LEU A 177 -1.02 12.91 -0.99
CA LEU A 177 -1.54 11.56 -1.15
C LEU A 177 -3.07 11.51 -1.05
N TYR A 178 -3.66 12.28 -0.13
CA TYR A 178 -5.10 12.44 -0.02
C TYR A 178 -5.71 13.04 -1.29
N GLN A 179 -5.12 14.11 -1.84
CA GLN A 179 -5.57 14.71 -3.10
C GLN A 179 -5.45 13.73 -4.28
N ARG A 180 -4.40 12.92 -4.33
CA ARG A 180 -4.26 11.84 -5.33
C ARG A 180 -5.36 10.79 -5.18
N CYS A 181 -5.74 10.43 -3.95
CA CYS A 181 -6.86 9.53 -3.70
C CYS A 181 -8.18 10.13 -4.20
N LEU A 182 -8.44 11.41 -3.92
CA LEU A 182 -9.64 12.09 -4.40
C LEU A 182 -9.71 12.12 -5.93
N HIS A 183 -8.60 12.46 -6.59
CA HIS A 183 -8.53 12.42 -8.05
C HIS A 183 -8.74 11.00 -8.60
N LYS A 184 -8.20 9.98 -7.92
CA LYS A 184 -8.42 8.58 -8.31
C LYS A 184 -9.90 8.25 -8.22
N LEU A 185 -10.55 8.57 -7.10
CA LEU A 185 -11.98 8.31 -6.85
C LEU A 185 -12.90 9.09 -7.79
N SER A 186 -12.53 10.31 -8.18
CA SER A 186 -13.34 11.09 -9.13
C SER A 186 -13.45 10.47 -10.52
N LEU A 187 -12.50 9.61 -10.91
CA LEU A 187 -12.51 8.93 -12.21
C LEU A 187 -13.43 7.71 -12.24
N LYS A 188 -13.51 6.97 -11.12
CA LYS A 188 -14.25 5.71 -11.03
C LYS A 188 -14.44 5.30 -9.57
N ASP A 189 -15.64 4.81 -9.26
CA ASP A 189 -15.94 4.20 -7.97
C ASP A 189 -15.08 2.97 -7.71
N ARG A 190 -14.47 2.95 -6.52
CA ARG A 190 -13.56 1.88 -6.08
C ARG A 190 -13.97 1.38 -4.71
N THR A 191 -13.71 0.10 -4.48
CA THR A 191 -13.86 -0.49 -3.15
C THR A 191 -12.71 -0.10 -2.25
N VAL A 192 -12.91 -0.27 -0.94
CA VAL A 192 -11.84 -0.13 0.06
C VAL A 192 -10.66 -1.04 -0.28
N TYR A 193 -10.92 -2.27 -0.72
CA TYR A 193 -9.87 -3.21 -1.13
C TYR A 193 -9.07 -2.71 -2.34
N GLU A 194 -9.74 -2.22 -3.37
CA GLU A 194 -9.09 -1.68 -4.57
C GLU A 194 -8.21 -0.48 -4.24
N MET A 195 -8.68 0.41 -3.35
CA MET A 195 -7.88 1.57 -2.91
C MET A 195 -6.67 1.16 -2.08
N ARG A 196 -6.81 0.20 -1.14
CA ARG A 196 -5.69 -0.34 -0.36
C ARG A 196 -4.65 -1.02 -1.25
N LYS A 197 -5.10 -1.80 -2.23
CA LYS A 197 -4.22 -2.46 -3.20
C LYS A 197 -3.45 -1.42 -4.02
N TRP A 198 -4.13 -0.41 -4.53
CA TRP A 198 -3.50 0.65 -5.32
C TRP A 198 -2.47 1.44 -4.51
N LEU A 199 -2.79 1.84 -3.27
CA LEU A 199 -1.86 2.56 -2.40
C LEU A 199 -0.61 1.73 -2.10
N LYS A 200 -0.78 0.42 -1.86
CA LYS A 200 0.33 -0.50 -1.63
C LYS A 200 1.23 -0.65 -2.87
N GLU A 201 0.65 -0.76 -4.06
CA GLU A 201 1.40 -0.88 -5.32
C GLU A 201 2.18 0.39 -5.68
N THR A 202 1.76 1.55 -5.19
CA THR A 202 2.47 2.81 -5.46
C THR A 202 3.70 3.05 -4.59
N GLU A 203 3.93 2.26 -3.52
CA GLU A 203 5.06 2.44 -2.56
C GLU A 203 5.16 3.87 -1.96
N LEU A 204 4.06 4.63 -1.99
CA LEU A 204 4.03 6.03 -1.56
C LEU A 204 3.74 6.21 -0.07
N ALA A 205 3.35 5.15 0.64
CA ALA A 205 2.88 5.24 2.01
C ALA A 205 3.08 3.94 2.79
N ASP A 206 3.36 4.08 4.07
CA ASP A 206 3.44 2.95 4.99
C ASP A 206 2.06 2.38 5.33
N TYR A 207 2.02 1.13 5.79
CA TYR A 207 0.77 0.43 6.08
C TYR A 207 -0.12 1.18 7.09
N GLN A 208 0.48 1.85 8.08
CA GLN A 208 -0.25 2.64 9.08
C GLN A 208 -0.89 3.89 8.46
N GLU A 209 -0.15 4.61 7.61
CA GLU A 209 -0.66 5.80 6.91
C GLU A 209 -1.81 5.45 5.96
N VAL A 210 -1.70 4.31 5.26
CA VAL A 210 -2.78 3.80 4.39
C VAL A 210 -4.06 3.54 5.18
N ASN A 211 -3.98 2.98 6.38
CA ASN A 211 -5.16 2.73 7.22
C ASN A 211 -5.83 4.04 7.62
N VAL A 212 -5.06 4.99 8.15
CA VAL A 212 -5.57 6.31 8.58
C VAL A 212 -6.21 7.05 7.41
N LEU A 213 -5.59 7.01 6.23
CA LEU A 213 -6.10 7.65 5.04
C LEU A 213 -7.42 7.05 4.55
N ILE A 214 -7.50 5.72 4.51
CA ILE A 214 -8.73 5.00 4.13
C ILE A 214 -9.86 5.29 5.12
N ASP A 215 -9.58 5.30 6.42
CA ASP A 215 -10.57 5.60 7.45
C ASP A 215 -11.08 7.05 7.31
N LYS A 216 -10.18 8.00 7.01
CA LYS A 216 -10.55 9.38 6.70
C LYS A 216 -11.47 9.47 5.47
N LEU A 217 -11.19 8.69 4.41
CA LEU A 217 -12.02 8.64 3.20
C LEU A 217 -13.41 8.03 3.46
N ILE A 218 -13.49 7.00 4.30
CA ILE A 218 -14.76 6.37 4.71
C ILE A 218 -15.58 7.35 5.55
N GLN A 219 -14.96 8.00 6.56
CA GLN A 219 -15.65 8.98 7.42
C GLN A 219 -16.21 10.17 6.65
N LYS A 220 -15.51 10.61 5.59
CA LYS A 220 -15.97 11.68 4.70
C LYS A 220 -17.00 11.21 3.66
N GLY A 221 -17.30 9.91 3.59
CA GLY A 221 -18.28 9.33 2.67
C GLY A 221 -17.80 9.19 1.23
N TYR A 222 -16.48 9.28 0.97
CA TYR A 222 -15.93 9.05 -0.37
C TYR A 222 -15.80 7.55 -0.70
N LEU A 223 -15.73 6.70 0.33
CA LEU A 223 -15.68 5.25 0.20
C LEU A 223 -16.84 4.63 0.97
N ASP A 224 -17.68 3.91 0.24
CA ASP A 224 -18.81 3.16 0.78
C ASP A 224 -18.98 1.86 -0.01
N ASP A 225 -18.47 0.76 0.54
CA ASP A 225 -18.53 -0.56 -0.08
C ASP A 225 -19.96 -1.10 -0.17
N GLU A 226 -20.84 -0.74 0.78
CA GLU A 226 -22.23 -1.22 0.79
C GLU A 226 -23.04 -0.55 -0.31
N LYS A 227 -22.93 0.78 -0.42
CA LYS A 227 -23.56 1.55 -1.50
C LYS A 227 -23.06 1.10 -2.86
N LEU A 228 -21.75 0.97 -3.02
CA LEU A 228 -21.14 0.47 -4.26
C LEU A 228 -21.64 -0.95 -4.58
N CYS A 229 -21.77 -1.83 -3.58
CA CYS A 229 -22.28 -3.17 -3.78
C CYS A 229 -23.71 -3.16 -4.34
N LYS A 230 -24.61 -2.37 -3.75
CA LYS A 230 -26.01 -2.23 -4.22
C LYS A 230 -26.10 -1.73 -5.66
N GLU A 231 -25.37 -0.66 -5.97
CA GLU A 231 -25.34 -0.08 -7.32
C GLU A 231 -24.78 -1.08 -8.35
N GLN A 232 -23.73 -1.81 -8.00
CA GLN A 232 -23.13 -2.81 -8.88
C GLN A 232 -24.02 -4.04 -9.08
N ILE A 233 -24.74 -4.49 -8.05
CA ILE A 233 -25.72 -5.57 -8.19
C ILE A 233 -26.79 -5.15 -9.20
N GLN A 234 -27.33 -3.93 -9.09
CA GLN A 234 -28.30 -3.41 -10.04
C GLN A 234 -27.73 -3.33 -11.47
N ALA A 235 -26.55 -2.74 -11.63
CA ALA A 235 -25.91 -2.55 -12.94
C ALA A 235 -25.58 -3.88 -13.63
N LEU A 236 -25.08 -4.86 -12.88
CA LEU A 236 -24.78 -6.20 -13.40
C LEU A 236 -26.05 -6.99 -13.72
N SER A 237 -27.11 -6.85 -12.92
CA SER A 237 -28.41 -7.48 -13.20
C SER A 237 -29.04 -6.90 -14.46
N ASN A 238 -29.00 -5.57 -14.63
CA ASN A 238 -29.40 -4.90 -15.87
C ASN A 238 -28.58 -5.36 -17.09
N SER A 239 -27.33 -5.77 -16.88
CA SER A 239 -26.46 -6.38 -17.90
C SER A 239 -26.72 -7.88 -18.12
N LEU A 240 -27.77 -8.43 -17.49
CA LEU A 240 -28.21 -9.82 -17.61
C LEU A 240 -27.19 -10.84 -17.08
N TYR A 241 -26.49 -10.50 -16.00
CA TYR A 241 -25.69 -11.45 -15.23
C TYR A 241 -26.54 -12.08 -14.13
N GLY A 242 -26.34 -13.38 -13.90
CA GLY A 242 -26.99 -14.12 -12.83
C GLY A 242 -26.25 -13.99 -11.49
N PRO A 243 -26.89 -14.42 -10.37
CA PRO A 243 -26.40 -14.19 -9.03
C PRO A 243 -24.98 -14.71 -8.78
N LYS A 244 -24.65 -15.92 -9.29
CA LYS A 244 -23.32 -16.52 -9.08
C LYS A 244 -22.22 -15.69 -9.73
N GLN A 245 -22.49 -15.13 -10.92
CA GLN A 245 -21.50 -14.32 -11.63
C GLN A 245 -21.35 -12.94 -11.00
N ILE A 246 -22.45 -12.36 -10.51
CA ILE A 246 -22.44 -11.11 -9.75
C ILE A 246 -21.60 -11.29 -8.47
N LEU A 247 -21.86 -12.37 -7.72
CA LEU A 247 -21.10 -12.72 -6.52
C LEU A 247 -19.60 -12.84 -6.82
N SER A 248 -19.24 -13.60 -7.86
CA SER A 248 -17.84 -13.78 -8.28
C SER A 248 -17.17 -12.44 -8.64
N LYS A 249 -17.84 -11.58 -9.42
CA LYS A 249 -17.32 -10.27 -9.81
C LYS A 249 -17.11 -9.34 -8.60
N LEU A 250 -18.05 -9.31 -7.66
CA LEU A 250 -17.92 -8.48 -6.45
C LEU A 250 -16.85 -9.00 -5.49
N LYS A 251 -16.71 -10.33 -5.37
CA LYS A 251 -15.60 -10.94 -4.63
C LYS A 251 -14.24 -10.58 -5.22
N GLN A 252 -14.12 -10.57 -6.55
CA GLN A 252 -12.88 -10.15 -7.23
C GLN A 252 -12.53 -8.67 -6.97
N ARG A 253 -13.54 -7.83 -6.72
CA ARG A 253 -13.34 -6.43 -6.28
C ARG A 253 -13.05 -6.29 -4.78
N GLY A 254 -12.98 -7.39 -4.05
CA GLY A 254 -12.63 -7.42 -2.62
C GLY A 254 -13.76 -7.12 -1.65
N VAL A 255 -15.03 -7.16 -2.10
CA VAL A 255 -16.18 -7.02 -1.20
C VAL A 255 -16.40 -8.34 -0.45
N LYS A 256 -16.66 -8.25 0.87
CA LYS A 256 -16.92 -9.43 1.72
C LYS A 256 -18.19 -10.16 1.27
N GLU A 257 -18.13 -11.49 1.22
CA GLU A 257 -19.25 -12.34 0.80
C GLU A 257 -20.55 -12.08 1.58
N ASN A 258 -20.47 -11.99 2.90
CA ASN A 258 -21.63 -11.72 3.75
C ASN A 258 -22.32 -10.39 3.39
N CYS A 259 -21.54 -9.37 3.02
CA CYS A 259 -22.07 -8.08 2.63
C CYS A 259 -22.78 -8.16 1.27
N ILE A 260 -22.21 -8.91 0.32
CA ILE A 260 -22.81 -9.14 -1.00
C ILE A 260 -24.15 -9.87 -0.86
N LEU A 261 -24.20 -10.94 -0.08
CA LEU A 261 -25.44 -11.72 0.13
C LEU A 261 -26.53 -10.85 0.77
N ALA A 262 -26.20 -10.08 1.80
CA ALA A 262 -27.13 -9.15 2.42
C ALA A 262 -27.66 -8.09 1.42
N CYS A 263 -26.79 -7.54 0.58
CA CYS A 263 -27.20 -6.58 -0.46
C CYS A 263 -28.11 -7.24 -1.51
N MET A 264 -27.80 -8.48 -1.93
CA MET A 264 -28.63 -9.22 -2.89
C MET A 264 -30.04 -9.50 -2.35
N GLU A 265 -30.15 -9.91 -1.08
CA GLU A 265 -31.45 -10.13 -0.43
C GLU A 265 -32.27 -8.84 -0.35
N GLN A 266 -31.61 -7.70 -0.06
CA GLN A 266 -32.28 -6.39 0.00
C GLN A 266 -32.75 -5.89 -1.37
N SER A 267 -32.00 -6.16 -2.44
CA SER A 267 -32.33 -5.66 -3.78
C SER A 267 -33.62 -6.23 -4.37
N LYS A 268 -34.10 -7.40 -3.88
CA LYS A 268 -35.33 -8.06 -4.35
C LYS A 268 -35.47 -8.12 -5.88
N LEU A 269 -34.36 -8.34 -6.58
CA LEU A 269 -34.33 -8.33 -8.04
C LEU A 269 -34.99 -9.60 -8.59
N ASN A 270 -35.83 -9.43 -9.60
CA ASN A 270 -36.45 -10.56 -10.27
C ASN A 270 -35.44 -11.24 -11.21
N GLU A 271 -34.64 -12.16 -10.67
CA GLU A 271 -33.66 -12.97 -11.42
C GLU A 271 -34.32 -13.63 -12.64
N TYR A 272 -35.56 -14.08 -12.49
CA TYR A 272 -36.32 -14.78 -13.53
C TYR A 272 -36.48 -13.94 -14.79
N ASP A 273 -36.93 -12.69 -14.64
CA ASP A 273 -37.19 -11.79 -15.76
C ASP A 273 -35.90 -11.47 -16.54
N TYR A 274 -34.80 -11.25 -15.84
CA TYR A 274 -33.50 -11.01 -16.46
C TYR A 274 -32.99 -12.25 -17.21
N ALA A 275 -33.16 -13.43 -16.63
CA ALA A 275 -32.80 -14.69 -17.26
C ALA A 275 -33.65 -14.95 -18.52
N LEU A 276 -34.96 -14.71 -18.45
CA LEU A 276 -35.88 -14.84 -19.58
C LEU A 276 -35.53 -13.85 -20.70
N ALA A 277 -35.28 -12.59 -20.37
CA ALA A 277 -34.85 -11.57 -21.33
C ALA A 277 -33.52 -11.93 -22.03
N TYR A 278 -32.61 -12.59 -21.33
CA TYR A 278 -31.38 -13.09 -21.94
C TYR A 278 -31.61 -14.32 -22.83
N ALA A 279 -32.43 -15.26 -22.36
CA ALA A 279 -32.72 -16.50 -23.06
C ALA A 279 -33.49 -16.25 -24.37
N THR A 280 -34.45 -15.32 -24.37
CA THR A 280 -35.18 -14.89 -25.58
C THR A 280 -34.24 -14.25 -26.61
N LYS A 281 -33.27 -13.42 -26.19
CA LYS A 281 -32.23 -12.91 -27.08
C LYS A 281 -31.35 -14.01 -27.64
N ALA A 282 -30.97 -14.98 -26.80
CA ALA A 282 -30.16 -16.12 -27.22
C ALA A 282 -30.90 -17.01 -28.23
N LEU A 283 -32.21 -17.23 -28.03
CA LEU A 283 -33.09 -18.00 -28.91
C LEU A 283 -33.15 -17.39 -30.31
N LYS A 284 -33.37 -16.07 -30.41
CA LYS A 284 -33.37 -15.34 -31.70
C LYS A 284 -32.05 -15.53 -32.47
N GLN A 285 -30.93 -15.67 -31.79
CA GLN A 285 -29.62 -15.91 -32.42
C GLN A 285 -29.41 -17.36 -32.87
N SER A 286 -30.12 -18.32 -32.26
CA SER A 286 -29.95 -19.77 -32.49
C SER A 286 -31.01 -20.40 -33.39
N GLN A 287 -31.82 -19.62 -34.10
CA GLN A 287 -32.87 -20.12 -35.01
C GLN A 287 -32.35 -21.05 -36.12
N LYS A 288 -31.05 -21.00 -36.47
CA LYS A 288 -30.42 -21.84 -37.50
C LYS A 288 -29.90 -23.19 -36.99
N SER A 289 -30.33 -23.63 -35.82
CA SER A 289 -29.91 -24.89 -35.18
C SER A 289 -31.12 -25.73 -34.80
N SER A 290 -30.94 -27.04 -34.64
CA SER A 290 -31.99 -27.95 -34.14
C SER A 290 -32.53 -27.49 -32.78
N VAL A 291 -33.71 -27.98 -32.42
CA VAL A 291 -34.35 -27.64 -31.14
C VAL A 291 -33.48 -28.09 -29.97
N ILE A 292 -32.98 -29.32 -29.98
CA ILE A 292 -32.14 -29.88 -28.91
C ILE A 292 -30.86 -29.05 -28.74
N LYS A 293 -30.18 -28.74 -29.86
CA LYS A 293 -28.95 -27.95 -29.81
C LYS A 293 -29.19 -26.52 -29.35
N THR A 294 -30.33 -25.94 -29.72
CA THR A 294 -30.76 -24.62 -29.28
C THR A 294 -31.01 -24.61 -27.77
N LYS A 295 -31.76 -25.57 -27.23
CA LYS A 295 -31.97 -25.75 -25.78
C LYS A 295 -30.65 -25.87 -25.02
N ASN A 296 -29.73 -26.72 -25.50
CA ASN A 296 -28.42 -26.91 -24.87
C ASN A 296 -27.55 -25.63 -24.94
N THR A 297 -27.63 -24.89 -26.04
CA THR A 297 -26.90 -23.63 -26.21
C THR A 297 -27.43 -22.56 -25.26
N ILE A 298 -28.75 -22.44 -25.10
CA ILE A 298 -29.38 -21.51 -24.15
C ILE A 298 -29.02 -21.90 -22.71
N ARG A 299 -29.11 -23.20 -22.36
CA ARG A 299 -28.68 -23.72 -21.05
C ARG A 299 -27.23 -23.33 -20.75
N ASN A 300 -26.29 -23.57 -21.67
CA ASN A 300 -24.88 -23.22 -21.50
C ASN A 300 -24.65 -21.71 -21.39
N LYS A 301 -25.35 -20.90 -22.21
CA LYS A 301 -25.29 -19.44 -22.12
C LYS A 301 -25.80 -18.93 -20.77
N LEU A 302 -26.89 -19.46 -20.24
CA LEU A 302 -27.39 -19.07 -18.91
C LEU A 302 -26.46 -19.55 -17.78
N MET A 303 -25.94 -20.78 -17.88
CA MET A 303 -24.96 -21.32 -16.94
C MET A 303 -23.71 -20.44 -16.84
N THR A 304 -23.13 -20.06 -17.98
CA THR A 304 -21.95 -19.17 -18.03
C THR A 304 -22.26 -17.75 -17.56
N ARG A 305 -23.53 -17.33 -17.59
CA ARG A 305 -23.97 -16.08 -16.96
C ARG A 305 -24.22 -16.19 -15.47
N GLY A 306 -24.19 -17.39 -14.89
CA GLY A 306 -24.25 -17.62 -13.45
C GLY A 306 -25.66 -17.74 -12.87
N TYR A 307 -26.65 -18.10 -13.69
CA TYR A 307 -28.01 -18.42 -13.22
C TYR A 307 -28.06 -19.81 -12.56
N SER A 308 -29.06 -20.02 -11.70
CA SER A 308 -29.26 -21.33 -11.03
C SER A 308 -29.82 -22.39 -11.99
N ASN A 309 -29.50 -23.67 -11.77
CA ASN A 309 -30.01 -24.76 -12.64
C ASN A 309 -31.55 -24.82 -12.64
N SER A 310 -32.19 -24.61 -11.48
CA SER A 310 -33.65 -24.61 -11.38
C SER A 310 -34.27 -23.51 -12.23
N THR A 311 -33.72 -22.28 -12.19
CA THR A 311 -34.20 -21.16 -13.02
C THR A 311 -34.00 -21.47 -14.51
N ILE A 312 -32.87 -22.08 -14.85
CA ILE A 312 -32.54 -22.42 -16.25
C ILE A 312 -33.50 -23.46 -16.82
N GLU A 313 -33.80 -24.53 -16.08
CA GLU A 313 -34.73 -25.56 -16.54
C GLU A 313 -36.14 -25.01 -16.76
N ASN A 314 -36.63 -24.18 -15.83
CA ASN A 314 -37.94 -23.55 -15.96
C ASN A 314 -38.02 -22.70 -17.24
N ILE A 315 -37.02 -21.84 -17.48
CA ILE A 315 -36.99 -20.97 -18.66
C ILE A 315 -36.87 -21.77 -19.96
N VAL A 316 -35.99 -22.77 -20.00
CA VAL A 316 -35.80 -23.62 -21.18
C VAL A 316 -37.06 -24.43 -21.50
N SER A 317 -37.89 -24.73 -20.50
CA SER A 317 -39.19 -25.40 -20.70
C SER A 317 -40.29 -24.45 -21.19
N GLU A 318 -40.27 -23.18 -20.78
CA GLU A 318 -41.31 -22.20 -21.10
C GLU A 318 -41.12 -21.53 -22.47
N LEU A 319 -39.88 -21.45 -22.97
CA LEU A 319 -39.59 -20.82 -24.26
C LEU A 319 -40.29 -21.52 -25.44
N ASP A 320 -40.78 -20.70 -26.38
CA ASP A 320 -41.34 -21.20 -27.64
C ASP A 320 -40.23 -21.51 -28.67
N TYR A 321 -40.22 -22.75 -29.15
CA TYR A 321 -39.27 -23.27 -30.15
C TYR A 321 -39.92 -23.56 -31.52
N SER A 322 -41.17 -23.15 -31.74
CA SER A 322 -41.93 -23.35 -32.98
C SER A 322 -41.13 -23.04 -34.24
N ALA A 323 -40.50 -21.86 -34.29
CA ALA A 323 -39.69 -21.45 -35.45
C ALA A 323 -38.48 -22.35 -35.72
N ASN A 324 -37.91 -23.00 -34.69
CA ASN A 324 -36.83 -23.96 -34.86
C ASN A 324 -37.36 -25.31 -35.39
N GLN A 325 -38.53 -25.73 -34.91
CA GLN A 325 -39.20 -26.97 -35.34
C GLN A 325 -39.61 -26.90 -36.81
N GLU A 326 -40.23 -25.79 -37.25
CA GLU A 326 -40.64 -25.59 -38.65
C GLU A 326 -39.47 -25.69 -39.64
N ASN A 327 -38.27 -25.33 -39.19
CA ASN A 327 -37.06 -25.34 -40.02
C ASN A 327 -36.22 -26.61 -39.87
N GLU A 328 -36.61 -27.57 -39.02
CA GLU A 328 -35.77 -28.69 -38.60
C GLU A 328 -35.37 -29.60 -39.78
N ASP A 329 -36.33 -29.99 -40.63
CA ASP A 329 -36.08 -30.79 -41.83
C ASP A 329 -35.14 -30.10 -42.81
N VAL A 330 -35.39 -28.81 -43.10
CA VAL A 330 -34.58 -28.01 -44.02
C VAL A 330 -33.14 -27.83 -43.49
N LEU A 331 -32.99 -27.67 -42.18
CA LEU A 331 -31.68 -27.57 -41.54
C LEU A 331 -30.93 -28.91 -41.56
N LEU A 332 -31.64 -30.02 -41.35
CA LEU A 332 -31.09 -31.37 -41.40
C LEU A 332 -30.57 -31.71 -42.79
N GLU A 333 -31.36 -31.50 -43.84
CA GLU A 333 -30.92 -31.75 -45.23
C GLU A 333 -29.67 -30.93 -45.59
N LYS A 334 -29.63 -29.65 -45.22
CA LYS A 334 -28.46 -28.79 -45.43
C LYS A 334 -27.23 -29.30 -44.67
N LEU A 335 -27.41 -29.80 -43.45
CA LEU A 335 -26.32 -30.35 -42.64
C LEU A 335 -25.81 -31.67 -43.21
N VAL A 336 -26.69 -32.57 -43.64
CA VAL A 336 -26.31 -33.84 -44.28
C VAL A 336 -25.52 -33.58 -45.55
N ARG A 337 -26.00 -32.70 -46.45
CA ARG A 337 -25.25 -32.30 -47.66
C ARG A 337 -23.88 -31.72 -47.35
N LYS A 338 -23.77 -30.93 -46.27
CA LYS A 338 -22.49 -30.36 -45.81
C LYS A 338 -21.56 -31.42 -45.22
N ALA A 339 -22.11 -32.38 -44.48
CA ALA A 339 -21.37 -33.48 -43.89
C ALA A 339 -20.86 -34.45 -44.98
N MET A 340 -21.69 -34.75 -45.98
CA MET A 340 -21.33 -35.55 -47.16
C MET A 340 -20.10 -34.97 -47.85
N LYS A 341 -20.15 -33.71 -48.29
CA LYS A 341 -19.00 -33.01 -48.92
C LYS A 341 -17.72 -33.02 -48.08
N ARG A 342 -17.86 -33.07 -46.74
CA ARG A 342 -16.72 -33.07 -45.81
C ARG A 342 -16.10 -34.46 -45.66
N TYR A 343 -16.93 -35.50 -45.53
CA TYR A 343 -16.49 -36.85 -45.16
C TYR A 343 -16.29 -37.78 -46.37
N GLU A 344 -16.94 -37.51 -47.49
CA GLU A 344 -16.84 -38.30 -48.74
C GLU A 344 -15.40 -38.35 -49.28
N ARG A 345 -14.56 -37.36 -48.96
CA ARG A 345 -13.13 -37.35 -49.33
C ARG A 345 -12.28 -38.37 -48.59
N LYS A 346 -12.76 -38.91 -47.46
CA LYS A 346 -11.98 -39.74 -46.53
C LYS A 346 -12.60 -41.09 -46.22
N TYR A 347 -13.91 -41.25 -46.45
CA TYR A 347 -14.67 -42.42 -46.07
C TYR A 347 -15.65 -42.76 -47.20
N CYS A 348 -15.91 -44.06 -47.39
CA CYS A 348 -16.86 -44.59 -48.36
C CYS A 348 -17.87 -45.54 -47.69
N GLY A 349 -18.94 -45.88 -48.41
CA GLY A 349 -19.95 -46.87 -48.00
C GLY A 349 -20.54 -46.65 -46.60
N TYR A 350 -20.62 -47.74 -45.82
CA TYR A 350 -21.22 -47.76 -44.48
C TYR A 350 -20.51 -46.84 -43.47
N ASP A 351 -19.19 -46.73 -43.56
CA ASP A 351 -18.41 -45.86 -42.66
C ASP A 351 -18.73 -44.39 -42.87
N LEU A 352 -18.94 -43.97 -44.12
CA LEU A 352 -19.38 -42.62 -44.46
C LEU A 352 -20.76 -42.33 -43.86
N LYS A 353 -21.73 -43.24 -44.09
CA LYS A 353 -23.10 -43.17 -43.54
C LYS A 353 -23.06 -43.02 -42.00
N THR A 354 -22.29 -43.87 -41.33
CA THR A 354 -22.14 -43.84 -39.86
C THR A 354 -21.55 -42.53 -39.33
N ARG A 355 -20.56 -41.95 -40.03
CA ARG A 355 -19.94 -40.68 -39.63
C ARG A 355 -20.88 -39.49 -39.80
N ILE A 356 -21.64 -39.46 -40.89
CA ILE A 356 -22.66 -38.44 -41.15
C ILE A 356 -23.78 -38.53 -40.10
N PHE A 357 -24.25 -39.76 -39.81
CA PHE A 357 -25.25 -40.00 -38.78
C PHE A 357 -24.79 -39.49 -37.40
N ARG A 358 -23.60 -39.89 -36.96
CA ARG A 358 -23.00 -39.40 -35.70
C ARG A 358 -22.86 -37.88 -35.69
N TYR A 359 -22.45 -37.28 -36.82
CA TYR A 359 -22.35 -35.84 -36.91
C TYR A 359 -23.72 -35.16 -36.72
N CYS A 360 -24.77 -35.64 -37.38
CA CYS A 360 -26.12 -35.09 -37.23
C CYS A 360 -26.66 -35.27 -35.81
N LEU A 361 -26.40 -36.41 -35.17
CA LEU A 361 -26.72 -36.62 -33.75
C LEU A 361 -26.00 -35.62 -32.84
N THR A 362 -24.70 -35.35 -33.04
CA THR A 362 -23.99 -34.32 -32.27
C THR A 362 -24.54 -32.92 -32.51
N GLN A 363 -25.21 -32.69 -33.64
CA GLN A 363 -25.92 -31.44 -33.92
C GLN A 363 -27.33 -31.42 -33.33
N GLY A 364 -27.77 -32.46 -32.62
CA GLY A 364 -29.03 -32.50 -31.87
C GLY A 364 -30.28 -32.79 -32.70
N PHE A 365 -30.16 -33.52 -33.81
CA PHE A 365 -31.33 -34.01 -34.56
C PHE A 365 -31.75 -35.40 -34.06
N HIS A 366 -33.04 -35.74 -34.18
CA HIS A 366 -33.55 -37.03 -33.78
C HIS A 366 -33.08 -38.14 -34.74
N SER A 367 -32.86 -39.35 -34.21
CA SER A 367 -32.38 -40.49 -34.99
C SER A 367 -33.32 -40.88 -36.13
N GLU A 368 -34.64 -40.77 -35.90
CA GLU A 368 -35.68 -41.09 -36.88
C GLU A 368 -35.62 -40.15 -38.08
N ASP A 369 -35.57 -38.84 -37.83
CA ASP A 369 -35.48 -37.82 -38.89
C ASP A 369 -34.18 -37.98 -39.71
N ILE A 370 -33.07 -38.26 -39.03
CA ILE A 370 -31.77 -38.48 -39.71
C ILE A 370 -31.87 -39.70 -40.64
N ASN A 371 -32.42 -40.82 -40.17
CA ASN A 371 -32.59 -42.01 -41.00
C ASN A 371 -33.50 -41.72 -42.19
N THR A 372 -34.63 -41.05 -41.96
CA THR A 372 -35.57 -40.70 -43.03
C THR A 372 -34.92 -39.84 -44.12
N VAL A 373 -34.09 -38.86 -43.74
CA VAL A 373 -33.35 -38.03 -44.70
C VAL A 373 -32.22 -38.82 -45.37
N MET A 374 -31.54 -39.72 -44.65
CA MET A 374 -30.49 -40.57 -45.21
C MET A 374 -31.06 -41.58 -46.21
N ASP A 375 -32.23 -42.16 -45.96
CA ASP A 375 -32.88 -43.13 -46.86
C ASP A 375 -33.46 -42.46 -48.11
N ARG A 376 -33.88 -41.19 -48.00
CA ARG A 376 -34.34 -40.37 -49.15
C ARG A 376 -33.21 -39.90 -50.06
N MET A 377 -31.97 -39.85 -49.57
CA MET A 377 -30.83 -39.44 -50.40
C MET A 377 -30.30 -40.66 -51.15
N GLU A 378 -30.31 -40.61 -52.48
CA GLU A 378 -29.64 -41.62 -53.30
C GLU A 378 -28.13 -41.58 -53.03
N TRP A 379 -27.59 -42.67 -52.47
CA TRP A 379 -26.16 -42.82 -52.24
C TRP A 379 -25.55 -43.41 -53.51
N SER A 380 -24.63 -42.68 -54.14
CA SER A 380 -24.05 -43.05 -55.43
C SER A 380 -23.21 -44.34 -55.41
N HIS A 381 -23.11 -45.06 -54.30
CA HIS A 381 -22.27 -46.26 -54.12
C HIS A 381 -23.02 -47.33 -53.27
N ASP A 382 -24.31 -47.57 -53.54
CA ASP A 382 -25.00 -48.76 -53.01
C ASP A 382 -24.81 -50.00 -53.92
N GLU A 383 -23.89 -49.94 -54.89
CA GLU A 383 -23.38 -51.10 -55.63
C GLU A 383 -21.97 -51.45 -55.10
N ASP A 384 -21.92 -52.39 -54.16
CA ASP A 384 -20.81 -53.34 -54.00
C ASP A 384 -21.41 -54.71 -53.64
#